data_AF-A0A0D4CL22-F1
#
_entry.id   AF-A0A0D4CL22-F1
#
_cell.length_a   1.000
_cell.length_b   1.000
_cell.length_c   1.000
_cell.angle_alpha   90.00
_cell.angle_beta   90.00
_cell.angle_gamma   90.00
#
_symmetry.space_group_name_H-M   'P 1'
#
loop_
_entity.id
_entity.type
_entity.pdbx_description
1 polymer ?
#
loop_
_entity_poly.entity_id
_entity_poly.type
_entity_poly.pdbx_seq_one_letter_code
_entity_poly.pdbx_strand_id
1 'polypeptide(L)'
;MTIYNNSSTDPSFQMTYVEKTRQVAGYHVATDEDLTGLNKYADTLVNVAQFYRRNLAFGRIIYLVKQDDQIKALPVRFGKENFAHLTGVVFDRKKASQMLDEIADGKLSQNAIFVKNDGTTFEKLAKIDEVMKITDSNVVELSRLSAFVEQAKKLNFNKAIKPSDEALLALKQVEPKIYRPYSLINLQTAKNSYSDYSNVPENEVLAVLSLTRNQLKGFSIGTLSINSEYVKDGRQLMELTTKTRQILLKEYVAMQTRRKLATKQQNKTKKKGRER
;
A
#
# COMPACT_ATOMS: atom_id res chain seq x y z
N MET A 1 15.37 15.61 -37.27
CA MET A 1 14.70 14.38 -37.72
C MET A 1 15.00 13.31 -36.67
N THR A 2 14.14 13.21 -35.66
CA THR A 2 14.32 12.27 -34.56
C THR A 2 13.49 11.05 -34.86
N ILE A 3 14.16 9.93 -35.08
CA ILE A 3 13.54 8.65 -35.43
C ILE A 3 12.87 8.13 -34.15
N TYR A 4 11.55 8.24 -34.06
CA TYR A 4 10.77 7.46 -33.11
C TYR A 4 10.81 6.01 -33.57
N ASN A 5 11.62 5.19 -32.90
CA ASN A 5 11.48 3.74 -32.98
C ASN A 5 10.15 3.37 -32.32
N ASN A 6 9.10 3.36 -33.13
CA ASN A 6 7.78 2.89 -32.78
C ASN A 6 7.78 1.36 -32.84
N SER A 7 8.11 0.73 -31.71
CA SER A 7 7.78 -0.67 -31.44
C SER A 7 7.33 -0.81 -29.99
N SER A 8 6.37 0.03 -29.60
CA SER A 8 5.63 -0.15 -28.35
C SER A 8 4.56 -1.20 -28.61
N THR A 9 4.91 -2.48 -28.51
CA THR A 9 3.89 -3.49 -28.22
C THR A 9 3.30 -3.14 -26.86
N ASP A 10 1.98 -3.00 -26.78
CA ASP A 10 1.28 -2.79 -25.51
C ASP A 10 1.78 -3.81 -24.48
N PRO A 11 2.03 -3.38 -23.22
CA PRO A 11 2.55 -4.27 -22.20
C PRO A 11 1.62 -5.48 -22.05
N SER A 12 2.20 -6.68 -22.15
CA SER A 12 1.44 -7.93 -22.09
C SER A 12 2.17 -8.96 -21.22
N PHE A 13 1.43 -9.54 -20.28
CA PHE A 13 1.84 -10.70 -19.50
C PHE A 13 2.00 -11.93 -20.38
N GLN A 14 3.15 -12.57 -20.24
CA GLN A 14 3.52 -13.78 -20.96
C GLN A 14 4.27 -14.73 -20.01
N MET A 15 4.13 -16.03 -20.26
CA MET A 15 4.85 -17.07 -19.51
C MET A 15 5.81 -17.83 -20.42
N THR A 16 7.04 -18.05 -19.96
CA THR A 16 8.10 -18.67 -20.76
C THR A 16 8.45 -20.10 -20.37
N TYR A 17 8.15 -20.50 -19.13
CA TYR A 17 8.41 -21.84 -18.58
C TYR A 17 9.86 -22.35 -18.76
N VAL A 18 10.85 -21.45 -18.86
CA VAL A 18 12.27 -21.79 -18.99
C VAL A 18 12.76 -22.63 -17.81
N GLU A 19 12.19 -22.40 -16.63
CA GLU A 19 12.49 -23.08 -15.39
C GLU A 19 11.28 -23.89 -14.92
N LYS A 20 11.53 -25.01 -14.23
CA LYS A 20 10.45 -25.76 -13.58
C LYS A 20 9.68 -24.86 -12.60
N THR A 21 8.38 -24.71 -12.84
CA THR A 21 7.47 -23.87 -12.05
C THR A 21 7.37 -24.35 -10.61
N ARG A 22 7.45 -23.42 -9.66
CA ARG A 22 7.28 -23.72 -8.23
C ARG A 22 5.81 -23.80 -7.84
N GLN A 23 5.49 -24.49 -6.74
CA GLN A 23 4.16 -24.41 -6.14
C GLN A 23 4.10 -23.24 -5.16
N VAL A 24 2.99 -22.51 -5.19
CA VAL A 24 2.72 -21.39 -4.29
C VAL A 24 1.38 -21.64 -3.61
N ALA A 25 1.39 -21.79 -2.28
CA ALA A 25 0.18 -22.12 -1.53
C ALA A 25 -0.91 -21.03 -1.68
N GLY A 26 -2.14 -21.45 -2.00
CA GLY A 26 -3.28 -20.55 -2.24
C GLY A 26 -3.33 -19.94 -3.64
N TYR A 27 -2.44 -20.36 -4.54
CA TYR A 27 -2.37 -19.90 -5.91
C TYR A 27 -2.27 -21.08 -6.88
N HIS A 28 -2.65 -20.84 -8.13
CA HIS A 28 -2.40 -21.72 -9.26
C HIS A 28 -1.60 -20.96 -10.32
N VAL A 29 -0.92 -21.70 -11.19
CA VAL A 29 -0.29 -21.13 -12.38
C VAL A 29 -1.39 -20.61 -13.27
N ALA A 30 -1.28 -19.36 -13.72
CA ALA A 30 -2.25 -18.72 -14.60
C ALA A 30 -2.54 -19.60 -15.81
N THR A 31 -3.81 -19.79 -16.13
CA THR A 31 -4.27 -20.38 -17.39
C THR A 31 -4.24 -19.35 -18.53
N ASP A 32 -4.53 -19.77 -19.76
CA ASP A 32 -4.67 -18.83 -20.89
C ASP A 32 -5.83 -17.84 -20.69
N GLU A 33 -6.90 -18.28 -20.02
CA GLU A 33 -8.01 -17.41 -19.62
C GLU A 33 -7.54 -16.38 -18.58
N ASP A 34 -6.77 -16.80 -17.58
CA ASP A 34 -6.20 -15.89 -16.59
C ASP A 34 -5.24 -14.89 -17.23
N LEU A 35 -4.37 -15.32 -18.15
CA LEU A 35 -3.47 -14.44 -18.89
C LEU A 35 -4.25 -13.42 -19.72
N THR A 36 -5.31 -13.85 -20.39
CA THR A 36 -6.21 -12.95 -21.11
C THR A 36 -6.84 -11.92 -20.15
N GLY A 37 -7.30 -12.37 -18.98
CA GLY A 37 -7.80 -11.50 -17.91
C GLY A 37 -6.76 -10.51 -17.40
N LEU A 38 -5.54 -10.97 -17.14
CA LEU A 38 -4.43 -10.13 -16.66
C LEU A 38 -4.06 -9.07 -17.69
N ASN A 39 -4.06 -9.43 -18.97
CA ASN A 39 -3.74 -8.53 -20.07
C ASN A 39 -4.74 -7.40 -20.25
N LYS A 40 -6.01 -7.57 -19.84
CA LYS A 40 -6.99 -6.46 -19.78
C LYS A 40 -6.57 -5.36 -18.81
N TYR A 41 -5.73 -5.67 -17.83
CA TYR A 41 -5.26 -4.74 -16.79
C TYR A 41 -3.78 -4.39 -16.92
N ALA A 42 -3.08 -4.84 -17.96
CA ALA A 42 -1.62 -4.71 -18.03
C ALA A 42 -1.16 -3.25 -18.02
N ASP A 43 -1.74 -2.39 -18.85
CA ASP A 43 -1.45 -0.95 -18.86
C ASP A 43 -1.72 -0.29 -17.51
N THR A 44 -2.90 -0.53 -16.95
CA THR A 44 -3.28 -0.01 -15.64
C THR A 44 -2.32 -0.49 -14.55
N LEU A 45 -1.91 -1.76 -14.58
CA LEU A 45 -0.96 -2.31 -13.62
C LEU A 45 0.43 -1.68 -13.73
N VAL A 46 0.95 -1.46 -14.94
CA VAL A 46 2.22 -0.75 -15.15
C VAL A 46 2.12 0.68 -14.59
N ASN A 47 1.05 1.40 -14.93
CA ASN A 47 0.83 2.77 -14.46
C ASN A 47 0.74 2.85 -12.93
N VAL A 48 -0.06 1.99 -12.31
CA VAL A 48 -0.21 1.94 -10.85
C VAL A 48 1.09 1.49 -10.17
N ALA A 49 1.82 0.53 -10.74
CA ALA A 49 3.13 0.10 -10.21
C ALA A 49 4.15 1.25 -10.25
N GLN A 50 4.20 2.03 -11.34
CA GLN A 50 5.04 3.21 -11.43
C GLN A 50 4.65 4.29 -10.43
N PHE A 51 3.35 4.54 -10.24
CA PHE A 51 2.85 5.44 -9.21
C PHE A 51 3.25 4.95 -7.81
N TYR A 52 2.97 3.68 -7.49
CA TYR A 52 3.25 3.09 -6.18
C TYR A 52 4.75 3.14 -5.85
N ARG A 53 5.59 2.76 -6.83
CA ARG A 53 7.05 2.79 -6.70
C ARG A 53 7.57 4.20 -6.44
N ARG A 54 7.05 5.22 -7.15
CA ARG A 54 7.52 6.61 -7.00
C ARG A 54 7.02 7.28 -5.72
N ASN A 55 5.75 7.09 -5.38
CA ASN A 55 5.07 7.93 -4.39
C ASN A 55 4.89 7.25 -3.03
N LEU A 56 4.84 5.92 -2.99
CA LEU A 56 4.43 5.18 -1.79
C LEU A 56 5.57 4.32 -1.21
N ALA A 57 6.30 3.62 -2.07
CA ALA A 57 7.26 2.58 -1.69
C ALA A 57 8.45 3.06 -0.83
N PHE A 58 8.65 4.38 -0.71
CA PHE A 58 9.78 4.99 -0.04
C PHE A 58 9.33 5.84 1.16
N GLY A 59 9.37 5.24 2.36
CA GLY A 59 9.09 5.95 3.61
C GLY A 59 7.74 5.58 4.20
N ARG A 60 6.98 6.59 4.64
CA ARG A 60 5.64 6.43 5.18
C ARG A 60 4.71 7.50 4.63
N ILE A 61 3.45 7.15 4.48
CA ILE A 61 2.36 8.11 4.32
C ILE A 61 1.73 8.32 5.69
N ILE A 62 1.46 9.57 6.05
CA ILE A 62 0.79 9.93 7.30
C ILE A 62 -0.53 10.59 6.94
N TYR A 63 -1.63 9.94 7.31
CA TYR A 63 -2.96 10.52 7.23
C TYR A 63 -3.26 11.26 8.54
N LEU A 64 -3.67 12.53 8.45
CA LEU A 64 -4.22 13.27 9.57
C LEU A 64 -5.73 13.11 9.53
N VAL A 65 -6.27 12.43 10.54
CA VAL A 65 -7.66 11.98 10.57
C VAL A 65 -8.39 12.70 11.68
N LYS A 66 -9.57 13.26 11.39
CA LYS A 66 -10.47 13.82 12.41
C LYS A 66 -11.29 12.69 13.03
N GLN A 67 -10.98 12.37 14.29
CA GLN A 67 -11.67 11.31 15.03
C GLN A 67 -11.99 11.80 16.44
N ASP A 68 -13.27 11.76 16.83
CA ASP A 68 -13.77 12.21 18.15
C ASP A 68 -13.35 13.65 18.48
N ASP A 69 -13.51 14.58 17.52
CA ASP A 69 -13.06 15.99 17.60
C ASP A 69 -11.55 16.18 17.84
N GLN A 70 -10.75 15.14 17.60
CA GLN A 70 -9.30 15.19 17.69
C GLN A 70 -8.64 14.83 16.36
N ILE A 71 -7.62 15.60 15.98
CA ILE A 71 -6.74 15.23 14.87
C ILE A 71 -5.75 14.17 15.34
N LYS A 72 -5.87 12.96 14.79
CA LYS A 72 -5.00 11.80 15.07
C LYS A 72 -4.17 11.45 13.84
N ALA A 73 -2.97 10.90 14.06
CA ALA A 73 -2.09 10.43 13.00
C ALA A 73 -2.33 8.95 12.71
N LEU A 74 -2.44 8.59 11.43
CA LEU A 74 -2.39 7.23 10.94
C LEU A 74 -1.17 7.05 10.02
N PRO A 75 -0.01 6.61 10.56
CA PRO A 75 1.16 6.34 9.74
C PRO A 75 1.05 4.96 9.08
N VAL A 76 1.20 4.94 7.76
CA VAL A 76 1.15 3.74 6.92
C VAL A 76 2.49 3.57 6.19
N ARG A 77 3.10 2.40 6.34
CA ARG A 77 4.33 2.02 5.62
C ARG A 77 3.95 1.17 4.40
N PHE A 78 4.05 1.78 3.23
CA PHE A 78 3.89 1.11 1.95
C PHE A 78 5.24 0.53 1.53
N GLY A 79 5.48 -0.75 1.83
CA GLY A 79 6.65 -1.48 1.35
C GLY A 79 6.46 -1.95 -0.09
N LYS A 80 7.56 -2.21 -0.80
CA LYS A 80 7.49 -2.78 -2.16
C LYS A 80 6.77 -4.13 -2.16
N GLU A 81 7.02 -4.94 -1.13
CA GLU A 81 6.42 -6.25 -0.93
C GLU A 81 4.90 -6.22 -0.77
N ASN A 82 4.34 -5.08 -0.36
CA ASN A 82 2.89 -4.97 -0.18
C ASN A 82 2.15 -4.95 -1.52
N PHE A 83 2.80 -4.52 -2.61
CA PHE A 83 2.15 -4.39 -3.92
C PHE A 83 1.59 -5.72 -4.43
N ALA A 84 2.30 -6.83 -4.24
CA ALA A 84 1.82 -8.17 -4.60
C ALA A 84 0.52 -8.56 -3.87
N HIS A 85 0.32 -8.09 -2.64
CA HIS A 85 -0.94 -8.32 -1.91
C HIS A 85 -2.10 -7.48 -2.44
N LEU A 86 -1.81 -6.31 -3.03
CA LEU A 86 -2.83 -5.43 -3.62
C LEU A 86 -3.30 -5.94 -4.98
N THR A 87 -2.46 -6.64 -5.72
CA THR A 87 -2.83 -7.21 -7.03
C THR A 87 -3.33 -8.65 -6.92
N GLY A 88 -2.86 -9.42 -5.92
CA GLY A 88 -3.13 -10.85 -5.88
C GLY A 88 -2.38 -11.63 -6.97
N VAL A 89 -1.33 -11.07 -7.55
CA VAL A 89 -0.46 -11.72 -8.54
C VAL A 89 0.89 -12.04 -7.90
N VAL A 90 1.52 -13.14 -8.29
CA VAL A 90 2.89 -13.50 -7.88
C VAL A 90 3.68 -13.97 -9.11
N PHE A 91 4.94 -13.59 -9.20
CA PHE A 91 5.86 -14.06 -10.25
C PHE A 91 6.73 -15.20 -9.73
N ASP A 92 6.88 -16.25 -10.54
CA ASP A 92 7.71 -17.38 -10.18
C ASP A 92 9.16 -16.98 -9.92
N ARG A 93 9.73 -17.51 -8.84
CA ARG A 93 11.11 -17.28 -8.39
C ARG A 93 11.49 -15.82 -8.13
N LYS A 94 10.53 -14.89 -8.12
CA LYS A 94 10.75 -13.48 -7.79
C LYS A 94 10.22 -13.19 -6.38
N LYS A 95 10.93 -12.34 -5.64
CA LYS A 95 10.41 -11.80 -4.37
C LYS A 95 9.28 -10.81 -4.67
N ALA A 96 8.31 -10.69 -3.76
CA ALA A 96 7.22 -9.71 -3.88
C ALA A 96 7.72 -8.27 -4.10
N SER A 97 8.87 -7.90 -3.51
CA SER A 97 9.49 -6.60 -3.72
C SER A 97 10.03 -6.40 -5.14
N GLN A 98 10.52 -7.47 -5.79
CA GLN A 98 11.03 -7.42 -7.16
C GLN A 98 9.89 -7.33 -8.16
N MET A 99 8.77 -8.00 -7.89
CA MET A 99 7.58 -7.97 -8.75
C MET A 99 7.09 -6.54 -9.02
N LEU A 100 7.06 -5.67 -8.01
CA LEU A 100 6.73 -4.25 -8.21
C LEU A 100 7.66 -3.58 -9.23
N ASP A 101 8.97 -3.82 -9.12
CA ASP A 101 9.96 -3.19 -9.99
C ASP A 101 9.84 -3.73 -11.44
N GLU A 102 9.62 -5.04 -11.61
CA GLU A 102 9.40 -5.67 -12.92
C GLU A 102 8.16 -5.10 -13.61
N ILE A 103 7.02 -5.03 -12.90
CA ILE A 103 5.78 -4.48 -13.47
C ILE A 103 5.95 -2.99 -13.79
N ALA A 104 6.55 -2.21 -12.90
CA ALA A 104 6.76 -0.78 -13.14
C ALA A 104 7.72 -0.50 -14.31
N ASP A 105 8.63 -1.43 -14.62
CA ASP A 105 9.53 -1.38 -15.79
C ASP A 105 8.90 -1.98 -17.07
N GLY A 106 7.64 -2.45 -17.02
CA GLY A 106 6.97 -3.10 -18.16
C GLY A 106 7.46 -4.53 -18.44
N LYS A 107 8.22 -5.15 -17.53
CA LYS A 107 8.78 -6.50 -17.69
C LYS A 107 7.74 -7.55 -17.29
N LEU A 108 6.77 -7.77 -18.16
CA LEU A 108 5.62 -8.66 -17.88
C LEU A 108 5.82 -10.11 -18.38
N SER A 109 6.90 -10.39 -19.12
CA SER A 109 7.30 -11.76 -19.47
C SER A 109 8.02 -12.42 -18.29
N GLN A 110 7.45 -13.50 -17.75
CA GLN A 110 7.92 -14.18 -16.53
C GLN A 110 8.03 -15.69 -16.74
N ASN A 111 8.76 -16.40 -15.88
CA ASN A 111 8.84 -17.87 -15.99
C ASN A 111 7.45 -18.52 -15.88
N ALA A 112 6.75 -18.18 -14.81
CA ALA A 112 5.33 -18.45 -14.63
C ALA A 112 4.72 -17.32 -13.79
N ILE A 113 3.42 -17.12 -13.95
CA ILE A 113 2.62 -16.14 -13.23
C ILE A 113 1.57 -16.89 -12.43
N PHE A 114 1.34 -16.47 -11.20
CA PHE A 114 0.38 -17.10 -10.30
C PHE A 114 -0.75 -16.13 -9.96
N VAL A 115 -1.98 -16.64 -9.97
CA VAL A 115 -3.19 -15.95 -9.52
C VAL A 115 -3.85 -16.73 -8.40
N LYS A 116 -4.68 -16.07 -7.58
CA LYS A 116 -5.24 -16.67 -6.37
C LYS A 116 -6.32 -17.69 -6.72
N ASN A 117 -6.34 -18.81 -5.98
CA ASN A 117 -7.34 -19.87 -6.17
C ASN A 117 -8.78 -19.44 -5.87
N ASP A 118 -8.95 -18.38 -5.09
CA ASP A 118 -10.25 -17.85 -4.67
C ASP A 118 -10.82 -16.81 -5.64
N GLY A 119 -10.19 -16.59 -6.80
CA GLY A 119 -10.64 -15.63 -7.82
C GLY A 119 -10.44 -14.15 -7.47
N THR A 120 -10.02 -13.84 -6.24
CA THR A 120 -9.91 -12.45 -5.74
C THR A 120 -8.82 -11.63 -6.43
N THR A 121 -7.95 -12.25 -7.24
CA THR A 121 -7.00 -11.52 -8.09
C THR A 121 -7.74 -10.54 -9.01
N PHE A 122 -8.73 -11.00 -9.77
CA PHE A 122 -9.42 -10.11 -10.72
C PHE A 122 -10.34 -9.10 -10.03
N GLU A 123 -10.93 -9.46 -8.89
CA GLU A 123 -11.67 -8.49 -8.07
C GLU A 123 -10.80 -7.32 -7.62
N LYS A 124 -9.55 -7.62 -7.22
CA LYS A 124 -8.55 -6.61 -6.85
C LYS A 124 -8.11 -5.77 -8.05
N LEU A 125 -7.82 -6.42 -9.18
CA LEU A 125 -7.39 -5.74 -10.40
C LEU A 125 -8.47 -4.79 -10.93
N ALA A 126 -9.75 -5.14 -10.78
CA ALA A 126 -10.87 -4.26 -11.15
C ALA A 126 -10.92 -2.93 -10.38
N LYS A 127 -10.16 -2.78 -9.28
CA LYS A 127 -10.07 -1.55 -8.47
C LYS A 127 -8.63 -1.09 -8.24
N ILE A 128 -7.66 -1.61 -8.99
CA ILE A 128 -6.23 -1.37 -8.69
C ILE A 128 -5.82 0.09 -8.89
N ASP A 129 -6.47 0.80 -9.79
CA ASP A 129 -6.31 2.23 -10.06
C ASP A 129 -6.71 3.12 -8.87
N GLU A 130 -7.65 2.67 -8.03
CA GLU A 130 -8.06 3.36 -6.79
C GLU A 130 -6.88 3.54 -5.81
N VAL A 131 -5.82 2.72 -5.93
CA VAL A 131 -4.57 2.89 -5.16
C VAL A 131 -3.93 4.25 -5.41
N MET A 132 -4.13 4.86 -6.58
CA MET A 132 -3.57 6.18 -6.88
C MET A 132 -4.26 7.31 -6.11
N LYS A 133 -5.52 7.13 -5.70
CA LYS A 133 -6.28 8.14 -4.96
C LYS A 133 -5.86 8.25 -3.50
N ILE A 134 -5.14 7.27 -2.95
CA ILE A 134 -4.80 7.23 -1.51
C ILE A 134 -3.85 8.35 -1.07
N THR A 135 -3.26 9.10 -2.00
CA THR A 135 -2.45 10.30 -1.69
C THR A 135 -3.29 11.57 -1.60
N ASP A 136 -4.56 11.50 -2.00
CA ASP A 136 -5.53 12.58 -1.87
C ASP A 136 -6.14 12.58 -0.45
N SER A 137 -6.48 13.76 0.05
CA SER A 137 -7.14 13.95 1.34
C SER A 137 -8.66 13.77 1.28
N ASN A 138 -9.25 13.67 0.08
CA ASN A 138 -10.66 13.32 -0.13
C ASN A 138 -10.97 11.85 0.19
N VAL A 139 -9.97 11.04 0.52
CA VAL A 139 -10.19 9.66 0.99
C VAL A 139 -10.72 9.64 2.42
N VAL A 140 -11.34 8.52 2.79
CA VAL A 140 -11.92 8.35 4.13
C VAL A 140 -11.14 7.29 4.91
N GLU A 141 -10.97 7.48 6.22
CA GLU A 141 -10.44 6.44 7.10
C GLU A 141 -11.57 5.67 7.78
N LEU A 142 -11.58 4.35 7.62
CA LEU A 142 -12.47 3.47 8.38
C LEU A 142 -11.72 2.93 9.60
N SER A 143 -12.23 3.23 10.79
CA SER A 143 -11.66 2.74 12.04
C SER A 143 -12.51 1.64 12.66
N ARG A 144 -11.86 0.78 13.47
CA ARG A 144 -12.53 -0.28 14.24
C ARG A 144 -13.23 -1.34 13.39
N LEU A 145 -12.75 -1.60 12.17
CA LEU A 145 -13.34 -2.57 11.24
C LEU A 145 -13.64 -3.93 11.89
N SER A 146 -12.76 -4.44 12.74
CA SER A 146 -12.96 -5.75 13.39
C SER A 146 -14.17 -5.84 14.33
N ALA A 147 -14.74 -4.69 14.72
CA ALA A 147 -15.97 -4.64 15.52
C ALA A 147 -17.25 -4.77 14.67
N PHE A 148 -17.17 -4.47 13.36
CA PHE A 148 -18.33 -4.40 12.46
C PHE A 148 -18.25 -5.42 11.32
N VAL A 149 -17.04 -5.82 10.94
CA VAL A 149 -16.77 -6.66 9.76
C VAL A 149 -16.11 -7.96 10.24
N GLU A 150 -16.84 -9.07 10.15
CA GLU A 150 -16.36 -10.38 10.61
C GLU A 150 -15.09 -10.81 9.88
N GLN A 151 -15.00 -10.54 8.58
CA GLN A 151 -13.81 -10.81 7.79
C GLN A 151 -12.59 -10.03 8.29
N ALA A 152 -12.79 -8.77 8.71
CA ALA A 152 -11.71 -7.95 9.29
C ALA A 152 -11.18 -8.55 10.60
N LYS A 153 -12.09 -9.10 11.43
CA LYS A 153 -11.73 -9.84 12.64
C LYS A 153 -10.96 -11.13 12.30
N LYS A 154 -11.44 -11.94 11.34
CA LYS A 154 -10.80 -13.19 10.90
C LYS A 154 -9.39 -12.95 10.34
N LEU A 155 -9.21 -11.92 9.52
CA LEU A 155 -7.93 -11.60 8.87
C LEU A 155 -7.02 -10.67 9.71
N ASN A 156 -7.53 -10.23 10.86
CA ASN A 156 -6.85 -9.38 11.83
C ASN A 156 -6.34 -8.08 11.19
N PHE A 157 -7.24 -7.33 10.56
CA PHE A 157 -7.05 -5.93 10.18
C PHE A 157 -8.15 -5.08 10.84
N ASN A 158 -7.82 -3.84 11.20
CA ASN A 158 -8.72 -3.01 12.03
C ASN A 158 -8.85 -1.55 11.57
N LYS A 159 -8.07 -1.15 10.56
CA LYS A 159 -8.17 0.15 9.90
C LYS A 159 -8.16 -0.03 8.39
N ALA A 160 -8.69 0.94 7.67
CA ALA A 160 -8.58 0.99 6.23
C ALA A 160 -8.64 2.43 5.71
N ILE A 161 -8.11 2.62 4.51
CA ILE A 161 -8.34 3.85 3.72
C ILE A 161 -9.33 3.48 2.62
N LYS A 162 -10.42 4.23 2.52
CA LYS A 162 -11.47 4.11 1.51
C LYS A 162 -11.22 5.19 0.44
N PRO A 163 -10.53 4.86 -0.67
CA PRO A 163 -10.29 5.82 -1.76
C PRO A 163 -11.55 6.23 -2.52
N SER A 164 -12.60 5.41 -2.47
CA SER A 164 -13.92 5.66 -3.08
C SER A 164 -14.97 4.72 -2.46
N ASP A 165 -16.24 4.87 -2.84
CA ASP A 165 -17.32 3.98 -2.39
C ASP A 165 -17.22 2.55 -2.94
N GLU A 166 -16.33 2.31 -3.89
CA GLU A 166 -16.17 1.02 -4.56
C GLU A 166 -14.93 0.24 -4.10
N ALA A 167 -14.03 0.86 -3.34
CA ALA A 167 -12.77 0.24 -2.97
C ALA A 167 -12.33 0.57 -1.55
N LEU A 168 -11.62 -0.39 -0.95
CA LEU A 168 -11.08 -0.29 0.40
C LEU A 168 -9.66 -0.85 0.46
N LEU A 169 -8.72 -0.05 0.93
CA LEU A 169 -7.36 -0.47 1.25
C LEU A 169 -7.29 -0.89 2.73
N ALA A 170 -7.39 -2.19 2.98
CA ALA A 170 -7.30 -2.75 4.32
C ALA A 170 -5.88 -2.60 4.90
N LEU A 171 -5.78 -2.18 6.16
CA LEU A 171 -4.53 -1.91 6.85
C LEU A 171 -4.35 -2.82 8.07
N LYS A 172 -3.18 -3.48 8.11
CA LYS A 172 -2.78 -4.33 9.23
C LYS A 172 -1.72 -3.66 10.08
N GLN A 173 -1.93 -3.67 11.40
CA GLN A 173 -0.94 -3.16 12.34
C GLN A 173 0.28 -4.09 12.38
N VAL A 174 1.48 -3.54 12.29
CA VAL A 174 2.75 -4.29 12.32
C VAL A 174 3.68 -3.87 13.44
N GLU A 175 3.54 -2.64 13.91
CA GLU A 175 4.22 -2.12 15.09
C GLU A 175 3.20 -1.27 15.86
N PRO A 176 3.44 -0.90 17.14
CA PRO A 176 2.56 0.02 17.85
C PRO A 176 2.27 1.27 17.02
N LYS A 177 0.99 1.45 16.66
CA LYS A 177 0.45 2.56 15.87
C LYS A 177 0.94 2.66 14.41
N ILE A 178 1.67 1.68 13.89
CA ILE A 178 2.12 1.67 12.48
C ILE A 178 1.45 0.54 11.73
N TYR A 179 0.93 0.90 10.56
CA TYR A 179 0.16 0.02 9.69
C TYR A 179 0.87 -0.21 8.37
N ARG A 180 0.48 -1.27 7.67
CA ARG A 180 0.86 -1.53 6.29
C ARG A 180 -0.36 -1.92 5.46
N PRO A 181 -0.32 -1.72 4.14
CA PRO A 181 -1.32 -2.29 3.25
C PRO A 181 -1.34 -3.81 3.36
N TYR A 182 -2.55 -4.35 3.52
CA TYR A 182 -2.78 -5.78 3.68
C TYR A 182 -3.54 -6.36 2.49
N SER A 183 -4.61 -5.70 2.05
CA SER A 183 -5.36 -6.09 0.86
C SER A 183 -6.05 -4.87 0.27
N LEU A 184 -6.18 -4.86 -1.05
CA LEU A 184 -7.21 -4.07 -1.72
C LEU A 184 -8.49 -4.92 -1.74
N ILE A 185 -9.63 -4.30 -1.47
CA ILE A 185 -10.94 -4.94 -1.41
C ILE A 185 -11.87 -4.17 -2.33
N ASN A 186 -12.54 -4.89 -3.23
CA ASN A 186 -13.58 -4.34 -4.07
C ASN A 186 -14.91 -4.37 -3.30
N LEU A 187 -15.44 -3.21 -2.93
CA LEU A 187 -16.66 -3.09 -2.13
C LEU A 187 -17.92 -3.45 -2.92
N GLN A 188 -17.87 -3.47 -4.26
CA GLN A 188 -19.01 -3.88 -5.08
C GLN A 188 -19.22 -5.40 -5.02
N THR A 189 -18.15 -6.18 -4.98
CA THR A 189 -18.23 -7.66 -4.90
C THR A 189 -18.17 -8.16 -3.45
N ALA A 190 -17.45 -7.46 -2.57
CA ALA A 190 -17.33 -7.83 -1.15
C ALA A 190 -18.66 -7.70 -0.38
N LYS A 191 -19.58 -6.81 -0.79
CA LYS A 191 -20.92 -6.68 -0.19
C LYS A 191 -21.71 -8.00 -0.23
N ASN A 192 -21.47 -8.84 -1.23
CA ASN A 192 -22.14 -10.14 -1.37
C ASN A 192 -21.51 -11.24 -0.50
N SER A 193 -20.41 -10.95 0.20
CA SER A 193 -19.50 -11.93 0.79
C SER A 193 -19.26 -11.72 2.29
N TYR A 194 -20.32 -11.45 3.07
CA TYR A 194 -20.37 -11.58 4.56
C TYR A 194 -20.09 -10.34 5.45
N SER A 195 -20.06 -9.10 4.97
CA SER A 195 -20.02 -7.93 5.87
C SER A 195 -20.39 -6.61 5.21
N ASP A 196 -21.17 -5.79 5.90
CA ASP A 196 -21.52 -4.45 5.43
C ASP A 196 -20.53 -3.40 5.98
N TYR A 197 -19.56 -3.06 5.16
CA TYR A 197 -18.58 -2.00 5.42
C TYR A 197 -19.22 -0.62 5.65
N SER A 198 -20.48 -0.41 5.24
CA SER A 198 -21.18 0.86 5.44
C SER A 198 -21.50 1.16 6.92
N ASN A 199 -21.50 0.13 7.78
CA ASN A 199 -21.72 0.30 9.22
C ASN A 199 -20.46 0.72 9.98
N VAL A 200 -19.31 0.80 9.31
CA VAL A 200 -18.06 1.17 9.94
C VAL A 200 -17.96 2.70 10.02
N PRO A 201 -17.65 3.28 11.19
CA PRO A 201 -17.50 4.73 11.32
C PRO A 201 -16.43 5.31 10.39
N GLU A 202 -16.88 6.23 9.54
CA GLU A 202 -16.05 7.02 8.63
C GLU A 202 -15.41 8.19 9.37
N ASN A 203 -14.11 8.39 9.15
CA ASN A 203 -13.35 9.49 9.72
C ASN A 203 -12.72 10.29 8.58
N GLU A 204 -12.94 11.61 8.60
CA GLU A 204 -12.45 12.52 7.57
C GLU A 204 -10.92 12.61 7.59
N VAL A 205 -10.30 12.52 6.41
CA VAL A 205 -8.88 12.81 6.24
C VAL A 205 -8.71 14.30 5.97
N LEU A 206 -7.95 14.97 6.83
CA LEU A 206 -7.71 16.41 6.77
C LEU A 206 -6.46 16.74 5.93
N ALA A 207 -5.47 15.84 5.95
CA ALA A 207 -4.26 15.98 5.17
C ALA A 207 -3.57 14.63 4.97
N VAL A 208 -2.82 14.52 3.89
CA VAL A 208 -1.95 13.39 3.57
C VAL A 208 -0.52 13.91 3.41
N LEU A 209 0.40 13.32 4.16
CA LEU A 209 1.80 13.75 4.20
C LEU A 209 2.73 12.59 3.84
N SER A 210 3.83 12.87 3.16
CA SER A 210 4.90 11.90 2.91
C SER A 210 6.04 12.12 3.90
N LEU A 211 6.49 11.05 4.56
CA LEU A 211 7.66 11.06 5.43
C LEU A 211 8.76 10.19 4.82
N THR A 212 9.76 10.83 4.24
CA THR A 212 10.88 10.18 3.54
C THR A 212 12.20 10.46 4.23
N ARG A 213 13.27 9.82 3.78
CA ARG A 213 14.64 10.19 4.19
C ARG A 213 15.22 11.17 3.18
N ASN A 214 15.81 12.24 3.68
CA ASN A 214 16.58 13.17 2.85
C ASN A 214 18.00 12.62 2.58
N GLN A 215 18.73 13.29 1.68
CA GLN A 215 20.08 12.92 1.26
C GLN A 215 21.08 12.89 2.43
N LEU A 216 20.85 13.70 3.46
CA LEU A 216 21.67 13.76 4.68
C LEU A 216 21.27 12.71 5.73
N LYS A 217 20.46 11.72 5.37
CA LYS A 217 19.89 10.67 6.26
C LYS A 217 18.99 11.21 7.38
N GLY A 218 18.64 12.49 7.33
CA GLY A 218 17.55 13.12 8.08
C GLY A 218 16.19 12.78 7.48
N PHE A 219 15.12 13.28 8.10
CA PHE A 219 13.77 13.11 7.56
C PHE A 219 13.40 14.33 6.72
N SER A 220 12.66 14.08 5.63
CA SER A 220 11.92 15.11 4.91
C SER A 220 10.43 14.80 5.04
N ILE A 221 9.65 15.85 5.25
CA ILE A 221 8.19 15.75 5.12
C ILE A 221 7.73 16.56 3.93
N GLY A 222 6.95 15.92 3.07
CA GLY A 222 6.21 16.59 2.00
C GLY A 222 4.72 16.58 2.34
N THR A 223 4.02 17.65 1.96
CA THR A 223 2.56 17.64 1.92
C THR A 223 2.14 17.06 0.58
N LEU A 224 1.32 16.00 0.59
CA LEU A 224 0.77 15.40 -0.63
C LEU A 224 -0.60 15.99 -0.96
N SER A 225 -1.47 16.14 0.04
CA SER A 225 -2.80 16.74 -0.12
C SER A 225 -3.28 17.36 1.21
N ILE A 226 -4.09 18.41 1.10
CA ILE A 226 -4.81 19.05 2.21
C ILE A 226 -6.27 19.13 1.80
N ASN A 227 -7.18 18.78 2.72
CA ASN A 227 -8.61 18.80 2.46
C ASN A 227 -9.11 20.25 2.51
N SER A 228 -9.50 20.78 1.36
CA SER A 228 -10.02 22.14 1.21
C SER A 228 -11.41 22.32 1.81
N GLU A 229 -12.20 21.25 1.93
CA GLU A 229 -13.50 21.28 2.60
C GLU A 229 -13.35 21.41 4.12
N TYR A 230 -12.22 20.97 4.68
CA TYR A 230 -11.89 21.24 6.09
C TYR A 230 -11.29 22.62 6.29
N VAL A 231 -10.27 23.00 5.49
CA VAL A 231 -9.51 24.24 5.69
C VAL A 231 -10.21 25.42 5.02
N LYS A 232 -11.13 26.05 5.76
CA LYS A 232 -11.91 27.23 5.31
C LYS A 232 -11.38 28.55 5.84
N ASP A 233 -10.64 28.53 6.95
CA ASP A 233 -10.05 29.73 7.55
C ASP A 233 -8.61 29.52 8.08
N GLY A 234 -7.97 30.64 8.47
CA GLY A 234 -6.62 30.63 9.01
C GLY A 234 -6.48 29.89 10.36
N ARG A 235 -7.56 29.76 11.13
CA ARG A 235 -7.54 29.04 12.42
C ARG A 235 -7.43 27.54 12.19
N GLN A 236 -8.22 26.99 11.26
CA GLN A 236 -8.17 25.58 10.89
C GLN A 236 -6.82 25.21 10.25
N LEU A 237 -6.27 26.09 9.40
CA LEU A 237 -4.92 25.91 8.87
C LEU A 237 -3.85 25.89 9.97
N MET A 238 -3.96 26.79 10.94
CA MET A 238 -3.02 26.86 12.08
C MET A 238 -3.13 25.61 12.96
N GLU A 239 -4.34 25.12 13.23
CA GLU A 239 -4.59 23.89 13.97
C GLU A 239 -3.93 22.69 13.27
N LEU A 240 -4.21 22.51 11.97
CA LEU A 240 -3.67 21.42 11.17
C LEU A 240 -2.13 21.49 11.11
N THR A 241 -1.57 22.68 10.92
CA THR A 241 -0.10 22.90 10.92
C THR A 241 0.51 22.59 12.28
N THR A 242 -0.14 22.99 13.37
CA THR A 242 0.31 22.71 14.74
C THR A 242 0.29 21.22 15.02
N LYS A 243 -0.79 20.52 14.67
CA LYS A 243 -0.89 19.06 14.81
C LYS A 243 0.13 18.34 13.95
N THR A 244 0.33 18.78 12.72
CA THR A 244 1.39 18.26 11.82
C THR A 244 2.76 18.35 12.47
N ARG A 245 3.14 19.52 13.02
CA ARG A 245 4.41 19.71 13.74
C ARG A 245 4.53 18.81 14.97
N GLN A 246 3.47 18.66 15.76
CA GLN A 246 3.48 17.78 16.94
C GLN A 246 3.69 16.31 16.56
N ILE A 247 2.99 15.84 15.53
CA ILE A 247 3.08 14.46 15.02
C ILE A 247 4.48 14.21 14.47
N LEU A 248 5.00 15.16 13.69
CA LEU A 248 6.37 15.15 13.17
C LEU A 248 7.42 14.97 14.26
N LEU A 249 7.35 15.77 15.33
CA LEU A 249 8.27 15.69 16.45
C LEU A 249 8.18 14.34 17.16
N LYS A 250 6.96 13.82 17.38
CA LYS A 250 6.75 12.50 18.01
C LYS A 250 7.32 11.36 17.17
N GLU A 251 7.04 11.35 15.86
CA GLU A 251 7.55 10.33 14.94
C GLU A 251 9.08 10.38 14.83
N TYR A 252 9.65 11.59 14.79
CA TYR A 252 11.10 11.80 14.81
C TYR A 252 11.72 11.17 16.05
N VAL A 253 11.22 11.51 17.24
CA VAL A 253 11.72 10.98 18.52
C VAL A 253 11.57 9.46 18.60
N ALA A 254 10.40 8.93 18.25
CA ALA A 254 10.14 7.49 18.28
C ALA A 254 11.13 6.72 17.39
N MET A 255 11.45 7.24 16.21
CA MET A 255 12.43 6.62 15.31
C MET A 255 13.87 6.72 15.83
N GLN A 256 14.29 7.84 16.42
CA GLN A 256 15.62 7.94 17.03
C GLN A 256 15.80 6.91 18.15
N THR A 257 14.77 6.73 18.98
CA THR A 257 14.76 5.71 20.03
C THR A 257 14.89 4.30 19.45
N ARG A 258 14.12 3.97 18.39
CA ARG A 258 14.22 2.67 17.70
C ARG A 258 15.60 2.43 17.09
N ARG A 259 16.21 3.46 16.47
CA ARG A 259 17.58 3.37 15.94
C ARG A 259 18.59 3.04 17.04
N LYS A 260 18.55 3.77 18.17
CA LYS A 260 19.43 3.51 19.32
C LYS A 260 19.29 2.08 19.85
N LEU A 261 18.07 1.57 19.92
CA LEU A 261 17.79 0.19 20.34
C LEU A 261 18.35 -0.84 19.34
N ALA A 262 18.17 -0.63 18.04
CA ALA A 262 18.71 -1.51 17.00
C ALA A 262 20.25 -1.56 17.02
N THR A 263 20.92 -0.40 17.17
CA THR A 263 22.39 -0.33 17.30
C THR A 263 22.87 -1.09 18.56
N LYS A 264 22.18 -0.91 19.70
CA LYS A 264 22.50 -1.66 20.92
C LYS A 264 22.37 -3.17 20.73
N GLN A 265 21.33 -3.63 20.04
CA GLN A 265 21.14 -5.05 19.75
C GLN A 265 22.24 -5.59 18.82
N GLN A 266 22.56 -4.90 17.72
CA GLN A 266 23.65 -5.31 16.82
C GLN A 266 25.00 -5.43 17.53
N ASN A 267 25.33 -4.50 18.42
CA ASN A 267 26.58 -4.55 19.19
C ASN A 267 26.61 -5.73 20.18
N LYS A 268 25.48 -6.08 20.80
CA LYS A 268 25.38 -7.27 21.66
C LYS A 268 25.57 -8.58 20.86
N THR A 269 24.98 -8.68 19.67
CA THR A 269 25.10 -9.88 18.83
C THR A 269 26.52 -10.06 18.29
N LYS A 270 27.20 -8.96 17.90
CA LYS A 270 28.62 -8.99 17.51
C LYS A 270 29.55 -9.40 18.65
N LYS A 271 29.28 -8.99 19.89
CA LYS A 271 30.07 -9.39 21.05
C LYS A 271 29.93 -10.90 21.34
N LYS A 272 28.71 -11.43 21.31
CA LYS A 272 28.45 -12.87 21.47
C LYS A 272 29.04 -13.77 20.37
N GLY A 273 29.21 -13.24 19.16
CA GLY A 273 29.83 -13.98 18.04
C GLY A 273 31.37 -13.94 18.04
N ARG A 274 31.99 -13.11 18.88
CA ARG A 274 33.46 -13.06 19.08
C ARG A 274 33.92 -13.89 20.30
N GLU A 275 32.98 -14.29 21.14
CA GLU A 275 33.20 -15.13 22.33
C GLU A 275 32.92 -16.63 22.05
N ARG A 276 32.76 -17.00 20.76
CA ARG A 276 32.67 -18.38 20.25
C ARG A 276 33.77 -18.58 19.22
#